data_AF-E2ZAU0-F1
#
_entry.id   AF-E2ZAU0-F1
#
_cell.length_a   1.000
_cell.length_b   1.000
_cell.length_c   1.000
_cell.angle_alpha   90.00
_cell.angle_beta   90.00
_cell.angle_gamma   90.00
#
_symmetry.space_group_name_H-M   'P 1'
#
loop_
_entity.id
_entity.type
_entity.pdbx_description
1 polymer ?
#
loop_
_entity_poly.entity_id
_entity_poly.type
_entity_poly.pdbx_seq_one_letter_code
_entity_poly.pdbx_strand_id
1 'polypeptide(L)'
;MFCEQCGKQVSETAKFCSNCGAPVAREQMCEEVQIEHPIDSTLSSSANSENALVEQPSAEKTLPVYNKEVNGVTFNAFEVALETDPWQKGSAGTLAFSQAVRKLTGCGIFKAAKITEQVRTDETLKAMVTAYKSGMSVSFNTSDEPKEPIDGELRCPKCHSKHIEFDKKGFQAGKAIVGGLLTGGIGIAAGWHNRNRRVGVCLKCGHRWKL
;
A
#
# COMPACT_ATOMS: atom_id res chain seq x y z
N MET A 1 25.80 22.73 12.04
CA MET A 1 25.02 22.95 10.79
C MET A 1 23.55 22.57 11.04
N PHE A 2 22.59 23.11 10.29
CA PHE A 2 21.18 22.70 10.36
C PHE A 2 20.81 21.92 9.10
N CYS A 3 19.92 20.93 9.23
CA CYS A 3 19.46 20.14 8.08
C CYS A 3 18.56 20.99 7.18
N GLU A 4 18.90 21.08 5.89
CA GLU A 4 18.12 21.86 4.92
C GLU A 4 16.73 21.26 4.64
N GLN A 5 16.52 19.98 4.96
CA GLN A 5 15.25 19.29 4.73
C GLN A 5 14.27 19.39 5.91
N CYS A 6 14.74 19.55 7.15
CA CYS A 6 13.85 19.59 8.32
C CYS A 6 14.16 20.70 9.34
N GLY A 7 15.20 21.50 9.09
CA GLY A 7 15.59 22.63 9.94
C GLY A 7 16.23 22.26 11.28
N LYS A 8 16.39 20.96 11.59
CA LYS A 8 16.94 20.53 12.89
C LYS A 8 18.47 20.59 12.91
N GLN A 9 19.04 20.85 14.08
CA GLN A 9 20.49 20.92 14.26
C GLN A 9 21.12 19.54 14.01
N VAL A 10 22.17 19.53 13.19
CA VAL A 10 22.93 18.33 12.82
C VAL A 10 24.35 18.47 13.35
N SER A 11 24.87 17.38 13.93
CA SER A 11 26.26 17.28 14.36
C SER A 11 27.21 17.33 13.17
N GLU A 12 28.32 18.05 13.30
CA GLU A 12 29.22 18.33 12.17
C GLU A 12 29.81 17.08 11.51
N THR A 13 29.96 15.98 12.24
CA THR A 13 30.50 14.70 11.74
C THR A 13 29.44 13.73 11.22
N ALA A 14 28.15 14.08 11.28
CA ALA A 14 27.09 13.18 10.83
C ALA A 14 26.97 13.17 9.31
N LYS A 15 26.94 11.96 8.73
CA LYS A 15 26.69 11.73 7.30
C LYS A 15 25.20 11.89 6.91
N PHE A 16 24.31 11.73 7.90
CA PHE A 16 22.85 11.81 7.73
C PHE A 16 22.20 12.52 8.91
N CYS A 17 21.09 13.22 8.67
CA CYS A 17 20.30 13.86 9.71
C CYS A 17 19.58 12.81 10.56
N SER A 18 19.84 12.79 11.88
CA SER A 18 19.19 11.84 12.80
C SER A 18 17.67 12.05 12.96
N ASN A 19 17.11 13.14 12.44
CA ASN A 19 15.69 13.46 12.56
C ASN A 19 14.86 13.08 11.34
N CYS A 20 15.37 13.30 10.13
CA CYS A 20 14.63 13.02 8.88
C CYS A 20 15.34 12.04 7.94
N GLY A 21 16.58 11.62 8.25
CA GLY A 21 17.36 10.70 7.43
C GLY A 21 18.03 11.33 6.21
N ALA A 22 17.81 12.62 5.93
CA ALA A 22 18.41 13.29 4.78
C ALA A 22 19.96 13.27 4.86
N PRO A 23 20.67 12.99 3.75
CA PRO A 23 22.13 13.03 3.71
C PRO A 23 22.62 14.46 3.94
N VAL A 24 23.74 14.57 4.64
CA VAL A 24 24.33 15.86 5.01
C VAL A 24 25.63 15.95 4.24
N ALA A 25 25.59 16.60 3.08
CA ALA A 25 26.77 16.76 2.23
C ALA A 25 27.80 17.62 2.96
N ARG A 26 28.99 17.04 3.19
CA ARG A 26 30.13 17.75 3.76
C ARG A 26 31.18 17.86 2.66
N GLU A 27 31.20 18.98 1.96
CA GLU A 27 32.26 19.30 1.01
C GLU A 27 33.55 19.52 1.80
N GLN A 28 34.45 18.54 1.74
CA GLN A 28 35.84 18.72 2.14
C GLN A 28 36.53 19.49 1.02
N MET A 29 36.89 20.73 1.29
CA MET A 29 37.86 21.50 0.53
C MET A 29 39.20 20.73 0.54
N CYS A 30 39.63 20.25 -0.62
CA CYS A 30 41.03 19.97 -0.91
C CYS A 30 41.41 20.66 -2.23
N GLU A 31 42.53 21.34 -2.13
CA GLU A 31 43.20 22.29 -3.01
C GLU A 31 43.57 21.78 -4.42
N GLU A 32 43.63 22.75 -5.34
CA GLU A 32 44.23 22.88 -6.69
C GLU A 32 45.00 21.71 -7.35
N VAL A 33 44.83 21.56 -8.68
CA VAL A 33 45.83 21.98 -9.71
C VAL A 33 45.37 21.57 -11.13
N GLN A 34 45.48 22.53 -12.06
CA GLN A 34 45.27 22.42 -13.53
C GLN A 34 46.53 21.85 -14.22
N ILE A 35 46.42 21.27 -15.43
CA ILE A 35 47.28 21.51 -16.63
C ILE A 35 46.81 20.65 -17.83
N GLU A 36 46.97 21.25 -19.00
CA GLU A 36 46.47 20.94 -20.34
C GLU A 36 47.35 19.96 -21.18
N HIS A 37 46.69 19.16 -22.06
CA HIS A 37 47.05 18.79 -23.48
C HIS A 37 48.29 17.86 -23.75
N PRO A 38 48.56 17.31 -24.97
CA PRO A 38 47.77 16.96 -26.19
C PRO A 38 48.13 15.59 -26.89
N ILE A 39 47.34 15.17 -27.91
CA ILE A 39 47.60 14.34 -29.16
C ILE A 39 48.38 12.98 -29.05
N ASP A 40 48.22 11.91 -29.85
CA ASP A 40 47.74 11.67 -31.23
C ASP A 40 47.54 10.13 -31.44
N SER A 41 46.78 9.75 -32.49
CA SER A 41 46.83 8.46 -33.23
C SER A 41 46.47 7.14 -32.50
N THR A 42 45.58 6.26 -32.99
CA THR A 42 45.54 5.72 -34.36
C THR A 42 44.24 4.93 -34.59
N LEU A 43 43.74 5.00 -35.82
CA LEU A 43 42.58 4.27 -36.35
C LEU A 43 42.74 2.74 -36.30
N SER A 44 41.64 2.04 -36.05
CA SER A 44 41.31 0.83 -36.80
C SER A 44 39.80 0.71 -37.00
N SER A 45 39.45 0.67 -38.27
CA SER A 45 38.14 0.57 -38.87
C SER A 45 37.43 -0.73 -38.53
N SER A 46 36.12 -0.66 -38.36
CA SER A 46 35.16 -1.62 -38.93
C SER A 46 33.76 -1.02 -38.86
N ALA A 47 33.23 -0.69 -40.04
CA ALA A 47 31.82 -0.42 -40.23
C ALA A 47 31.08 -1.76 -40.26
N ASN A 48 30.14 -1.97 -39.35
CA ASN A 48 28.85 -2.54 -39.71
C ASN A 48 27.76 -2.00 -38.79
N SER A 49 26.65 -1.69 -39.45
CA SER A 49 25.40 -1.20 -38.93
C SER A 49 24.84 -2.13 -37.86
N GLU A 50 24.77 -1.65 -36.63
CA GLU A 50 23.69 -2.01 -35.72
C GLU A 50 23.19 -0.73 -35.05
N ASN A 51 21.90 -0.52 -35.23
CA ASN A 51 21.13 0.66 -34.90
C ASN A 51 21.22 0.90 -33.38
N ALA A 52 22.00 1.89 -32.96
CA ALA A 52 22.02 2.38 -31.59
C ALA A 52 20.68 3.06 -31.30
N LEU A 53 19.70 2.27 -30.86
CA LEU A 53 18.53 2.82 -30.21
C LEU A 53 18.99 3.39 -28.87
N VAL A 54 18.83 4.69 -28.76
CA VAL A 54 18.90 5.48 -27.53
C VAL A 54 18.14 4.74 -26.42
N GLU A 55 18.86 4.10 -25.49
CA GLU A 55 18.29 3.64 -24.23
C GLU A 55 18.72 4.59 -23.11
N GLN A 56 17.89 5.61 -22.91
CA GLN A 56 17.63 6.28 -21.64
C GLN A 56 16.18 6.78 -21.66
N PRO A 57 15.42 6.84 -20.54
CA PRO A 57 15.46 6.06 -19.30
C PRO A 57 14.15 5.26 -19.14
N SER A 58 14.24 3.96 -18.84
CA SER A 58 13.04 3.14 -18.58
C SER A 58 12.30 3.74 -17.39
N ALA A 59 11.13 4.31 -17.65
CA ALA A 59 10.24 4.87 -16.64
C ALA A 59 10.08 3.83 -15.53
N GLU A 60 10.65 4.11 -14.36
CA GLU A 60 10.57 3.29 -13.18
C GLU A 60 9.07 3.09 -12.87
N LYS A 61 8.52 1.94 -13.24
CA LYS A 61 7.12 1.61 -12.98
C LYS A 61 6.98 1.47 -11.47
N THR A 62 6.65 2.56 -10.79
CA THR A 62 6.30 2.52 -9.37
C THR A 62 5.10 1.60 -9.22
N LEU A 63 5.34 0.41 -8.67
CA LEU A 63 4.31 -0.61 -8.46
C LEU A 63 3.27 -0.07 -7.46
N PRO A 64 1.96 -0.25 -7.72
CA PRO A 64 0.94 0.10 -6.75
C PRO A 64 1.16 -0.68 -5.45
N VAL A 65 1.09 0.05 -4.34
CA VAL A 65 1.32 -0.49 -3.00
C VAL A 65 0.03 -1.13 -2.52
N TYR A 66 -0.03 -2.47 -2.52
CA TYR A 66 -1.16 -3.22 -1.98
C TYR A 66 -0.70 -4.13 -0.84
N ASN A 67 -0.58 -3.56 0.35
CA ASN A 67 -0.03 -4.25 1.51
C ASN A 67 -1.01 -5.24 2.12
N LYS A 68 -0.53 -6.46 2.38
CA LYS A 68 -1.19 -7.46 3.21
C LYS A 68 -0.23 -7.94 4.29
N GLU A 69 -0.76 -8.17 5.48
CA GLU A 69 0.04 -8.67 6.61
C GLU A 69 -0.38 -10.10 6.97
N VAL A 70 0.61 -10.97 7.09
CA VAL A 70 0.43 -12.34 7.55
C VAL A 70 1.60 -12.73 8.43
N ASN A 71 1.32 -13.28 9.60
CA ASN A 71 2.36 -13.74 10.53
C ASN A 71 3.33 -12.62 10.98
N GLY A 72 2.86 -11.36 11.02
CA GLY A 72 3.69 -10.19 11.34
C GLY A 72 4.59 -9.71 10.20
N VAL A 73 4.47 -10.30 9.01
CA VAL A 73 5.20 -9.90 7.81
C VAL A 73 4.23 -9.22 6.85
N THR A 74 4.53 -7.98 6.50
CA THR A 74 3.80 -7.24 5.45
C THR A 74 4.45 -7.50 4.10
N PHE A 75 3.66 -7.82 3.09
CA PHE A 75 4.11 -7.98 1.71
C PHE A 75 3.16 -7.26 0.75
N ASN A 76 3.67 -6.87 -0.41
CA ASN A 76 2.85 -6.29 -1.48
C ASN A 76 2.17 -7.42 -2.26
N ALA A 77 0.87 -7.63 -2.04
CA ALA A 77 0.15 -8.70 -2.71
C ALA A 77 -0.03 -8.43 -4.22
N PHE A 78 0.07 -7.18 -4.67
CA PHE A 78 0.01 -6.84 -6.09
C PHE A 78 1.23 -7.39 -6.85
N GLU A 79 2.42 -7.21 -6.30
CA GLU A 79 3.68 -7.68 -6.88
C GLU A 79 3.68 -9.21 -6.99
N VAL A 80 3.37 -9.90 -5.89
CA VAL A 80 3.29 -11.37 -5.88
C VAL A 80 2.21 -11.87 -6.85
N ALA A 81 1.08 -11.14 -6.97
CA ALA A 81 0.01 -11.50 -7.90
C ALA A 81 0.37 -11.22 -9.37
N LEU A 82 1.21 -10.23 -9.66
CA LEU A 82 1.75 -9.99 -11.00
C LEU A 82 2.60 -11.17 -11.49
N GLU A 83 3.42 -11.73 -10.60
CA GLU A 83 4.33 -12.83 -10.90
C GLU A 83 3.61 -14.18 -10.99
N THR A 84 2.66 -14.44 -10.08
CA THR A 84 2.06 -15.77 -9.93
C THR A 84 0.70 -15.94 -10.58
N ASP A 85 0.02 -14.84 -10.92
CA ASP A 85 -1.30 -14.82 -11.54
C ASP A 85 -2.33 -15.76 -10.86
N PRO A 86 -2.79 -15.45 -9.64
CA PRO A 86 -3.71 -16.32 -8.89
C PRO A 86 -5.10 -16.49 -9.55
N TRP A 87 -5.44 -15.68 -10.56
CA TRP A 87 -6.70 -15.76 -11.31
C TRP A 87 -6.62 -16.55 -12.62
N GLN A 88 -5.46 -17.10 -12.97
CA GLN A 88 -5.34 -17.95 -14.16
C GLN A 88 -6.27 -19.17 -14.08
N LYS A 89 -6.63 -19.70 -15.25
CA LYS A 89 -7.48 -20.90 -15.34
C LYS A 89 -6.72 -22.09 -14.71
N GLY A 90 -7.35 -22.74 -13.72
CA GLY A 90 -6.79 -23.87 -12.99
C GLY A 90 -6.28 -23.52 -11.59
N SER A 91 -5.51 -24.43 -11.00
CA SER A 91 -4.95 -24.30 -9.64
C SER A 91 -3.48 -23.86 -9.62
N ALA A 92 -2.80 -23.79 -10.76
CA ALA A 92 -1.37 -23.52 -10.85
C ALA A 92 -0.99 -22.14 -10.29
N GLY A 93 -1.66 -21.07 -10.73
CA GLY A 93 -1.41 -19.72 -10.24
C GLY A 93 -1.77 -19.54 -8.77
N THR A 94 -2.91 -20.11 -8.35
CA THR A 94 -3.34 -20.14 -6.94
C THR A 94 -2.31 -20.84 -6.04
N LEU A 95 -1.75 -21.96 -6.51
CA LEU A 95 -0.73 -22.71 -5.79
C LEU A 95 0.59 -21.94 -5.73
N ALA A 96 1.01 -21.32 -6.84
CA ALA A 96 2.22 -20.49 -6.91
C ALA A 96 2.11 -19.29 -5.96
N PHE A 97 0.98 -18.59 -5.95
CA PHE A 97 0.73 -17.48 -5.01
C PHE A 97 0.78 -17.96 -3.56
N SER A 98 0.09 -19.07 -3.24
CA SER A 98 0.11 -19.65 -1.89
C SER A 98 1.53 -20.03 -1.46
N GLN A 99 2.33 -20.62 -2.34
CA GLN A 99 3.73 -20.96 -2.07
C GLN A 99 4.60 -19.70 -1.88
N ALA A 100 4.43 -18.67 -2.71
CA ALA A 100 5.15 -17.41 -2.58
C ALA A 100 4.87 -16.73 -1.23
N VAL A 101 3.60 -16.62 -0.83
CA VAL A 101 3.21 -16.07 0.48
C VAL A 101 3.84 -16.86 1.62
N ARG A 102 3.89 -18.19 1.53
CA ARG A 102 4.52 -19.03 2.56
C ARG A 102 6.03 -18.82 2.65
N LYS A 103 6.71 -18.68 1.50
CA LYS A 103 8.16 -18.38 1.46
C LYS A 103 8.47 -17.02 2.06
N LEU A 104 7.66 -16.00 1.74
CA LEU A 104 7.87 -14.63 2.22
C LEU A 104 7.55 -14.47 3.71
N THR A 105 6.47 -15.08 4.18
CA THR A 105 5.91 -14.81 5.53
C THR A 105 6.19 -15.92 6.55
N GLY A 106 6.69 -17.08 6.10
CA GLY A 106 6.87 -18.27 6.92
C GLY A 106 5.56 -18.87 7.46
N CYS A 107 4.40 -18.44 6.93
CA CYS A 107 3.12 -18.85 7.49
C CYS A 107 2.75 -20.31 7.15
N GLY A 108 1.92 -20.92 8.00
CA GLY A 108 1.37 -22.26 7.77
C GLY A 108 0.38 -22.31 6.60
N ILE A 109 0.15 -23.51 6.08
CA ILE A 109 -0.69 -23.78 4.89
C ILE A 109 -2.07 -23.11 4.99
N PHE A 110 -2.72 -23.21 6.16
CA PHE A 110 -4.06 -22.65 6.36
C PHE A 110 -4.11 -21.12 6.31
N LYS A 111 -3.10 -20.44 6.88
CA LYS A 111 -3.01 -18.97 6.83
C LYS A 111 -2.77 -18.51 5.39
N ALA A 112 -1.89 -19.21 4.68
CA ALA A 112 -1.63 -18.94 3.28
C ALA A 112 -2.90 -19.12 2.43
N ALA A 113 -3.61 -20.24 2.56
CA ALA A 113 -4.84 -20.50 1.82
C ALA A 113 -5.91 -19.43 2.04
N LYS A 114 -6.09 -18.95 3.28
CA LYS A 114 -7.03 -17.87 3.60
C LYS A 114 -6.69 -16.56 2.87
N ILE A 115 -5.41 -16.24 2.79
CA ILE A 115 -4.93 -15.01 2.15
C ILE A 115 -4.99 -15.13 0.63
N THR A 116 -4.64 -16.31 0.10
CA THR A 116 -4.84 -16.64 -1.31
C THR A 116 -6.31 -16.47 -1.71
N GLU A 117 -7.25 -16.95 -0.89
CA GLU A 117 -8.68 -16.77 -1.15
C GLU A 117 -9.09 -15.29 -1.12
N GLN A 118 -8.66 -14.54 -0.10
CA GLN A 118 -8.93 -13.10 -0.04
C GLN A 118 -8.45 -12.37 -1.28
N VAL A 119 -7.22 -12.65 -1.73
CA VAL A 119 -6.63 -12.07 -2.94
C VAL A 119 -7.43 -12.50 -4.16
N ARG A 120 -7.80 -13.77 -4.28
CA ARG A 120 -8.56 -14.28 -5.43
C ARG A 120 -9.94 -13.63 -5.56
N THR A 121 -10.61 -13.37 -4.43
CA THR A 121 -11.92 -12.72 -4.39
C THR A 121 -11.87 -11.19 -4.49
N ASP A 122 -10.66 -10.60 -4.44
CA ASP A 122 -10.51 -9.15 -4.51
C ASP A 122 -10.53 -8.67 -5.97
N GLU A 123 -11.70 -8.19 -6.40
CA GLU A 123 -11.90 -7.65 -7.75
C GLU A 123 -11.07 -6.38 -8.00
N THR A 124 -10.73 -5.59 -6.97
CA THR A 124 -9.90 -4.38 -7.14
C THR A 124 -8.46 -4.76 -7.46
N LEU A 125 -7.90 -5.72 -6.73
CA LEU A 125 -6.55 -6.20 -6.95
C LEU A 125 -6.43 -6.88 -8.32
N LYS A 126 -7.43 -7.67 -8.70
CA LYS A 126 -7.52 -8.28 -10.02
C LYS A 126 -7.59 -7.25 -11.14
N ALA A 127 -8.40 -6.20 -10.98
CA ALA A 127 -8.50 -5.11 -11.95
C ALA A 127 -7.17 -4.36 -12.10
N MET A 128 -6.49 -4.05 -10.99
CA MET A 128 -5.17 -3.42 -11.00
C MET A 128 -4.13 -4.30 -11.73
N VAL A 129 -4.07 -5.59 -11.41
CA VAL A 129 -3.10 -6.53 -12.02
C VAL A 129 -3.37 -6.67 -13.51
N THR A 130 -4.63 -6.74 -13.90
CA THR A 130 -5.05 -6.84 -15.31
C THR A 130 -4.70 -5.56 -16.07
N ALA A 131 -4.98 -4.38 -15.50
CA ALA A 131 -4.66 -3.09 -16.10
C ALA A 131 -3.15 -2.89 -16.29
N TYR A 132 -2.34 -3.34 -15.33
CA TYR A 132 -0.88 -3.30 -15.43
C TYR A 132 -0.35 -4.24 -16.52
N LYS A 133 -0.90 -5.47 -16.62
CA LYS A 133 -0.56 -6.43 -17.68
C LYS A 133 -1.00 -5.95 -19.06
N SER A 134 -2.08 -5.20 -19.17
CA SER A 134 -2.55 -4.61 -20.44
C SER A 134 -1.80 -3.33 -20.84
N GLY A 135 -0.76 -2.93 -20.11
CA GLY A 135 0.05 -1.76 -20.44
C GLY A 135 -0.63 -0.41 -20.13
N MET A 136 -1.70 -0.41 -19.33
CA MET A 136 -2.35 0.82 -18.89
C MET A 136 -1.64 1.34 -17.64
N SER A 137 -1.16 2.58 -17.68
CA SER A 137 -0.50 3.21 -16.53
C SER A 137 -1.55 3.54 -15.46
N VAL A 138 -1.67 2.68 -14.46
CA VAL A 138 -2.47 2.94 -13.27
C VAL A 138 -1.65 3.84 -12.34
N SER A 139 -1.79 5.16 -12.47
CA SER A 139 -1.28 6.10 -11.48
C SER A 139 -2.20 6.09 -10.27
N PHE A 140 -1.74 5.47 -9.18
CA PHE A 140 -2.37 5.60 -7.87
C PHE A 140 -1.35 6.19 -6.89
N ASN A 141 -1.22 7.52 -6.91
CA ASN A 141 -0.54 8.24 -5.85
C ASN A 141 -1.43 8.17 -4.61
N THR A 142 -1.04 7.35 -3.64
CA THR A 142 -1.53 7.51 -2.27
C THR A 142 -0.60 8.51 -1.58
N SER A 143 -1.25 9.47 -0.91
CA SER A 143 -0.72 10.45 0.04
C SER A 143 -0.51 11.86 -0.53
N ASP A 144 -1.32 12.77 0.03
CA ASP A 144 -1.11 14.22 0.17
C ASP A 144 -1.37 15.17 -1.03
N GLU A 145 -2.65 15.54 -1.27
CA GLU A 145 -3.19 16.94 -1.33
C GLU A 145 -4.68 16.97 -1.75
N PRO A 146 -5.44 18.07 -1.51
CA PRO A 146 -6.86 18.02 -1.19
C PRO A 146 -7.75 17.98 -2.43
N LYS A 147 -8.59 16.95 -2.55
CA LYS A 147 -9.73 16.97 -3.48
C LYS A 147 -10.89 17.78 -2.90
N GLU A 148 -11.17 18.89 -3.58
CA GLU A 148 -12.43 19.66 -3.57
C GLU A 148 -13.66 18.74 -3.68
N PRO A 149 -14.82 19.16 -3.15
CA PRO A 149 -15.83 18.28 -2.57
C PRO A 149 -16.69 17.56 -3.62
N ILE A 150 -16.90 16.26 -3.40
CA ILE A 150 -17.95 15.48 -4.05
C ILE A 150 -19.16 15.53 -3.10
N ASP A 151 -20.28 16.05 -3.58
CA ASP A 151 -21.53 16.18 -2.84
C ASP A 151 -22.01 14.82 -2.33
N GLY A 152 -21.92 14.61 -1.01
CA GLY A 152 -22.30 13.36 -0.34
C GLY A 152 -21.44 12.96 0.86
N GLU A 153 -20.32 13.67 1.11
CA GLU A 153 -19.45 13.34 2.23
C GLU A 153 -20.05 13.76 3.58
N LEU A 154 -20.39 12.77 4.41
CA LEU A 154 -20.86 12.95 5.78
C LEU A 154 -19.85 13.78 6.59
N ARG A 155 -20.30 14.95 7.08
CA ARG A 155 -19.51 15.86 7.91
C ARG A 155 -20.17 16.03 9.27
N CYS A 156 -19.34 16.28 10.28
CA CYS A 156 -19.85 16.62 11.60
C CYS A 156 -20.65 17.94 11.53
N PRO A 157 -21.90 17.99 12.01
CA PRO A 157 -22.71 19.21 11.98
C PRO A 157 -22.18 20.30 12.94
N LYS A 158 -21.28 19.97 13.87
CA LYS A 158 -20.71 20.93 14.83
C LYS A 158 -19.38 21.54 14.36
N CYS A 159 -18.48 20.74 13.79
CA CYS A 159 -17.13 21.19 13.45
C CYS A 159 -16.75 20.96 11.98
N HIS A 160 -17.68 20.45 11.17
CA HIS A 160 -17.52 20.14 9.74
C HIS A 160 -16.36 19.17 9.40
N SER A 161 -15.78 18.52 10.41
CA SER A 161 -14.75 17.51 10.22
C SER A 161 -15.34 16.26 9.57
N LYS A 162 -14.55 15.65 8.70
CA LYS A 162 -14.83 14.36 8.04
C LYS A 162 -14.52 13.16 8.95
N HIS A 163 -13.90 13.39 10.10
CA HIS A 163 -13.44 12.32 10.98
C HIS A 163 -14.58 11.86 11.90
N ILE A 164 -15.33 10.86 11.43
CA ILE A 164 -16.58 10.37 12.03
C ILE A 164 -16.48 8.86 12.23
N GLU A 165 -16.74 8.41 13.45
CA GLU A 165 -16.85 7.00 13.80
C GLU A 165 -18.32 6.64 14.02
N PHE A 166 -18.74 5.48 13.52
CA PHE A 166 -20.08 4.96 13.74
C PHE A 166 -20.04 3.91 14.84
N ASP A 167 -20.65 4.22 15.98
CA ASP A 167 -20.77 3.30 17.12
C ASP A 167 -21.64 2.10 16.68
N LYS A 168 -20.99 0.99 16.30
CA LYS A 168 -21.65 -0.29 16.05
C LYS A 168 -21.99 -0.91 17.39
N LYS A 169 -23.09 -0.50 18.03
CA LYS A 169 -23.72 -1.32 19.08
C LYS A 169 -24.32 -2.55 18.42
N GLY A 170 -23.45 -3.54 18.22
CA GLY A 170 -23.75 -4.79 17.56
C GLY A 170 -24.67 -5.67 18.38
N PHE A 171 -25.55 -6.35 17.66
CA PHE A 171 -26.08 -7.65 18.04
C PHE A 171 -24.92 -8.55 18.48
N GLN A 172 -24.95 -9.00 19.73
CA GLN A 172 -23.98 -9.97 20.25
C GLN A 172 -24.24 -11.31 19.56
N ALA A 173 -23.62 -11.51 18.39
CA ALA A 173 -23.66 -12.77 17.65
C ALA A 173 -23.24 -13.98 18.53
N GLY A 174 -22.48 -13.75 19.60
CA GLY A 174 -22.12 -14.77 20.60
C GLY A 174 -23.29 -15.28 21.46
N LYS A 175 -24.38 -14.53 21.64
CA LYS A 175 -25.55 -14.99 22.41
C LYS A 175 -26.56 -15.79 21.59
N ALA A 176 -26.50 -15.70 20.25
CA ALA A 176 -27.37 -16.47 19.37
C ALA A 176 -27.04 -17.98 19.39
N ILE A 177 -25.78 -18.35 19.60
CA ILE A 177 -25.34 -19.75 19.63
C ILE A 177 -25.85 -20.45 20.90
N VAL A 178 -25.76 -19.79 22.06
CA VAL A 178 -26.29 -20.33 23.33
C VAL A 178 -27.83 -20.37 23.33
N GLY A 179 -28.49 -19.37 22.73
CA GLY A 179 -29.95 -19.35 22.62
C GLY A 179 -30.51 -20.42 21.68
N GLY A 180 -29.84 -20.69 20.56
CA GLY A 180 -30.28 -21.67 19.55
C GLY A 180 -30.20 -23.13 20.00
N LEU A 181 -29.23 -23.46 20.88
CA LEU A 181 -29.03 -24.83 21.36
C LEU A 181 -30.02 -25.20 22.47
N LEU A 182 -30.41 -24.24 23.32
CA LEU A 182 -31.34 -24.48 24.44
C LEU A 182 -32.82 -24.49 24.02
N THR A 183 -33.18 -23.89 22.87
CA THR A 183 -34.58 -23.74 22.44
C THR A 183 -34.95 -24.53 21.19
N GLY A 184 -34.08 -25.44 20.73
CA GLY A 184 -34.44 -26.41 19.68
C GLY A 184 -34.84 -25.75 18.35
N GLY A 185 -34.02 -24.84 17.82
CA GLY A 185 -34.16 -24.36 16.44
C GLY A 185 -35.33 -23.41 16.11
N ILE A 186 -36.23 -23.12 17.06
CA ILE A 186 -37.41 -22.25 16.81
C ILE A 186 -37.20 -20.82 17.34
N GLY A 187 -36.14 -20.57 18.11
CA GLY A 187 -35.89 -19.30 18.83
C GLY A 187 -35.31 -18.11 18.04
N ILE A 188 -35.11 -18.20 16.71
CA ILE A 188 -34.44 -17.12 15.94
C ILE A 188 -35.41 -15.98 15.51
N ALA A 189 -36.72 -16.13 15.74
CA ALA A 189 -37.70 -15.11 15.33
C ALA A 189 -38.12 -14.12 16.43
N ALA A 190 -37.76 -14.34 17.71
CA ALA A 190 -38.34 -13.59 18.84
C ALA A 190 -37.45 -12.45 19.39
N GLY A 191 -36.57 -11.87 18.57
CA GLY A 191 -35.54 -10.96 19.09
C GLY A 191 -35.14 -9.81 18.16
N TRP A 192 -36.08 -9.13 17.52
CA TRP A 192 -35.72 -7.84 16.89
C TRP A 192 -36.86 -6.83 16.84
N HIS A 193 -37.42 -6.52 18.00
CA HIS A 193 -37.99 -5.19 18.21
C HIS A 193 -37.04 -4.39 19.09
N ASN A 194 -36.71 -3.18 18.59
CA ASN A 194 -36.37 -1.98 19.37
C ASN A 194 -34.87 -1.56 19.45
N ARG A 195 -34.58 -0.53 18.63
CA ARG A 195 -33.52 0.51 18.74
C ARG A 195 -32.08 0.19 18.34
N ASN A 196 -31.90 -0.16 17.06
CA ASN A 196 -30.60 -0.02 16.39
C ASN A 196 -30.36 1.43 15.91
N ARG A 197 -30.34 2.41 16.83
CA ARG A 197 -29.99 3.79 16.47
C ARG A 197 -28.49 3.86 16.19
N ARG A 198 -28.11 4.00 14.91
CA ARG A 198 -26.73 4.29 14.53
C ARG A 198 -26.41 5.71 15.02
N VAL A 199 -25.43 5.82 15.91
CA VAL A 199 -24.96 7.12 16.42
C VAL A 199 -23.62 7.39 15.73
N GLY A 200 -23.54 8.52 15.04
CA GLY A 200 -22.28 9.05 14.51
C GLY A 200 -21.59 9.88 15.59
N VAL A 201 -20.29 9.69 15.76
CA VAL A 201 -19.45 10.41 16.72
C VAL A 201 -18.32 11.07 15.95
N CYS A 202 -18.18 12.39 16.07
CA CYS A 202 -17.03 13.08 15.50
C CYS A 202 -15.82 12.94 16.41
N LEU A 203 -14.70 12.40 15.91
CA LEU A 203 -13.48 12.26 16.71
C LEU A 203 -12.73 13.59 16.88
N LYS A 204 -13.00 14.59 16.03
CA LYS A 204 -12.37 15.93 16.16
C LYS A 204 -12.98 16.76 17.30
N CYS A 205 -14.29 16.68 17.53
CA CYS A 205 -14.97 17.53 18.53
C CYS A 205 -15.82 16.76 19.54
N GLY A 206 -15.87 15.43 19.45
CA GLY A 206 -16.67 14.56 20.33
C GLY A 206 -18.18 14.66 20.12
N HIS A 207 -18.67 15.45 19.15
CA HIS A 207 -20.11 15.63 18.94
C HIS A 207 -20.76 14.33 18.46
N ARG A 208 -21.89 13.97 19.08
CA ARG A 208 -22.64 12.75 18.78
C ARG A 208 -24.00 13.12 18.22
N TRP A 209 -24.38 12.56 17.08
CA TRP A 209 -25.70 12.75 16.49
C TRP A 209 -26.29 11.42 16.04
N LYS A 210 -27.62 11.38 15.97
CA LYS A 210 -28.35 10.22 15.45
C LYS A 210 -28.39 10.34 13.94
N LEU A 211 -28.05 9.27 13.23
CA LEU A 211 -28.34 9.11 11.81
C LEU A 211 -29.76 8.56 11.63
#